data_AF-A0A1F9L0I0-F1
#
_entry.id   AF-A0A1F9L0I0-F1
#
_cell.length_a   1.000
_cell.length_b   1.000
_cell.length_c   1.000
_cell.angle_alpha   90.00
_cell.angle_beta   90.00
_cell.angle_gamma   90.00
#
_symmetry.space_group_name_H-M   'P 1'
#
loop_
_entity.id
_entity.type
_entity.pdbx_description
1 polymer ?
#
loop_
_entity_poly.entity_id
_entity_poly.type
_entity_poly.pdbx_seq_one_letter_code
_entity_poly.pdbx_strand_id
1 'polypeptide(L)'
;MPPSPSVASATVPLYAKIGWVVAWLVIMLMLAMISRNCATSVIYGKKTDPQRIEFYYQQGIVAGREGRPNAMPDEAKENPVLRKAYSKGYRQGIDQKEQ
;
A
#
# COMPACT_ATOMS: atom_id res chain seq x y z
N MET A 1 -59.94 21.40 -25.79
CA MET A 1 -58.76 20.51 -25.78
C MET A 1 -57.72 21.12 -24.86
N PRO A 2 -57.34 20.48 -23.74
CA PRO A 2 -56.22 20.97 -22.94
C PRO A 2 -54.89 20.65 -23.66
N PRO A 3 -53.87 21.52 -23.57
CA PRO A 3 -52.56 21.24 -24.14
C PRO A 3 -51.82 20.17 -23.33
N SER A 4 -51.17 19.26 -24.05
CA SER A 4 -50.31 18.21 -23.51
C SER A 4 -49.10 18.81 -22.77
N PRO A 5 -48.66 18.24 -21.63
CA PRO A 5 -47.46 18.73 -20.96
C PRO A 5 -46.24 18.45 -21.84
N SER A 6 -45.58 19.51 -22.31
CA SER A 6 -44.29 19.42 -22.97
C SER A 6 -43.30 18.78 -22.00
N VAL A 7 -42.72 17.65 -22.39
CA VAL A 7 -41.63 16.99 -21.67
C VAL A 7 -40.51 18.01 -21.50
N ALA A 8 -40.44 18.62 -20.33
CA ALA A 8 -39.38 19.55 -19.98
C ALA A 8 -38.08 18.75 -20.05
N SER A 9 -37.29 19.01 -21.09
CA SER A 9 -35.94 18.49 -21.21
C SER A 9 -35.18 18.96 -19.98
N ALA A 10 -35.00 18.04 -19.02
CA ALA A 10 -34.31 18.29 -17.78
C ALA A 10 -32.86 18.64 -18.10
N THR A 11 -32.61 19.93 -18.26
CA THR A 11 -31.33 20.45 -18.71
C THR A 11 -30.38 20.34 -17.53
N VAL A 12 -29.60 19.25 -17.50
CA VAL A 12 -28.67 18.97 -16.41
C VAL A 12 -27.75 20.18 -16.23
N PRO A 13 -27.69 20.78 -15.03
CA PRO A 13 -26.96 22.01 -14.82
C PRO A 13 -25.46 21.80 -15.02
N LEU A 14 -24.78 22.81 -15.58
CA LEU A 14 -23.36 22.76 -15.96
C LEU A 14 -22.43 22.33 -14.82
N TYR A 15 -22.70 22.76 -13.58
CA TYR A 15 -21.92 22.36 -12.41
C TYR A 15 -22.00 20.85 -12.13
N ALA A 16 -23.13 20.21 -12.42
CA ALA A 16 -23.27 18.77 -12.23
C ALA A 16 -22.46 17.98 -13.27
N LYS A 17 -22.35 18.50 -14.50
CA LYS A 17 -21.49 17.93 -15.55
C LYS A 17 -20.01 18.04 -15.18
N ILE A 18 -19.59 19.20 -14.67
CA ILE A 18 -18.19 19.43 -14.23
C ILE A 18 -17.87 18.57 -13.00
N GLY A 19 -18.78 18.53 -12.03
CA GLY A 19 -18.64 17.70 -10.83
C GLY A 19 -18.48 16.22 -11.16
N TRP A 20 -19.24 15.71 -12.14
CA TRP A 20 -19.10 14.34 -12.63
C TRP A 20 -17.73 14.07 -13.23
N VAL A 21 -17.22 14.96 -14.08
CA VAL A 21 -15.89 14.81 -14.71
C VAL A 21 -14.78 14.83 -13.65
N VAL A 22 -14.86 15.75 -12.69
CA VAL A 22 -13.87 15.84 -11.60
C VAL A 22 -13.92 14.60 -10.71
N ALA A 23 -15.11 14.13 -10.34
CA ALA A 23 -15.27 12.89 -9.57
C ALA A 23 -14.66 11.69 -10.31
N TRP A 24 -14.90 11.59 -11.62
CA TRP A 24 -14.32 10.54 -12.46
C TRP A 24 -12.79 10.59 -12.51
N LEU A 25 -12.21 11.79 -12.61
CA LEU A 25 -10.76 11.97 -12.59
C LEU A 25 -10.16 11.54 -11.25
N VAL A 26 -10.78 11.89 -10.13
CA VAL A 26 -10.34 11.48 -8.79
C VAL A 26 -10.41 9.96 -8.63
N ILE A 27 -11.50 9.33 -9.08
CA ILE A 27 -11.66 7.87 -9.05
C ILE A 27 -10.58 7.20 -9.91
N MET A 28 -10.33 7.69 -11.12
CA MET A 28 -9.27 7.17 -11.99
C MET A 28 -7.88 7.29 -11.36
N LEU A 29 -7.60 8.41 -10.69
CA LEU A 29 -6.33 8.64 -10.00
C LEU A 29 -6.17 7.67 -8.81
N MET A 30 -7.22 7.47 -8.03
CA MET A 30 -7.25 6.47 -6.95
C MET A 30 -7.01 5.05 -7.50
N LEU A 31 -7.68 4.66 -8.59
CA LEU A 31 -7.48 3.36 -9.23
C LEU A 31 -6.07 3.19 -9.77
N ALA A 32 -5.46 4.24 -10.34
CA ALA A 32 -4.08 4.23 -10.79
C ALA A 32 -3.08 4.04 -9.62
N MET A 33 -3.35 4.66 -8.47
CA MET A 33 -2.54 4.46 -7.26
C MET A 33 -2.69 3.05 -6.69
N ILE A 34 -3.92 2.54 -6.59
CA ILE A 34 -4.20 1.18 -6.10
C ILE A 34 -3.57 0.14 -7.01
N SER A 35 -3.74 0.26 -8.33
CA SER A 35 -3.15 -0.68 -9.30
C SER A 35 -1.62 -0.69 -9.24
N ARG A 36 -0.97 0.49 -9.09
CA ARG A 36 0.47 0.57 -8.84
C ARG A 36 0.86 -0.19 -7.57
N ASN A 37 0.16 0.05 -6.47
CA ASN A 37 0.46 -0.59 -5.19
C ASN A 37 0.24 -2.12 -5.23
N CYS A 38 -0.82 -2.58 -5.91
CA CYS A 38 -1.09 -4.00 -6.15
C CYS A 38 -0.01 -4.65 -7.03
N ALA A 39 0.40 -4.00 -8.12
CA ALA A 39 1.47 -4.49 -8.98
C ALA A 39 2.78 -4.61 -8.21
N THR A 40 3.13 -3.59 -7.43
CA THR A 40 4.31 -3.58 -6.55
C THR A 40 4.25 -4.71 -5.52
N SER A 41 3.10 -4.93 -4.87
CA SER A 41 2.89 -6.02 -3.92
C SER A 41 2.99 -7.41 -4.56
N VAL A 42 2.49 -7.60 -5.78
CA VAL A 42 2.58 -8.89 -6.50
C VAL A 42 4.00 -9.14 -6.99
N ILE A 43 4.70 -8.11 -7.48
CA ILE A 43 6.08 -8.22 -7.94
C ILE A 43 7.00 -8.58 -6.76
N TYR A 44 6.88 -7.89 -5.62
CA TYR A 44 7.67 -8.23 -4.44
C TYR A 44 7.23 -9.56 -3.82
N GLY A 45 5.93 -9.87 -3.77
CA GLY A 45 5.43 -11.13 -3.24
C GLY A 45 5.85 -12.37 -4.05
N LYS A 46 5.89 -12.27 -5.40
CA LYS A 46 6.32 -13.38 -6.26
C LYS A 46 7.84 -13.52 -6.39
N LYS A 47 8.61 -12.44 -6.26
CA LYS A 47 10.08 -12.47 -6.42
C LYS A 47 10.84 -12.65 -5.12
N THR A 48 10.22 -12.41 -3.96
CA THR A 48 10.92 -12.53 -2.69
C THR A 48 10.92 -13.99 -2.24
N ASP A 49 12.06 -14.63 -2.38
CA ASP A 49 12.31 -16.00 -1.93
C ASP A 49 12.00 -16.14 -0.42
N PRO A 50 11.17 -17.11 0.00
CA PRO A 50 10.93 -17.42 1.41
C PRO A 50 12.22 -17.55 2.24
N GLN A 51 13.30 -18.08 1.66
CA GLN A 51 14.59 -18.21 2.36
C GLN A 51 15.21 -16.85 2.68
N ARG A 52 15.07 -15.86 1.79
CA ARG A 52 15.51 -14.48 2.08
C ARG A 52 14.69 -13.85 3.18
N ILE A 53 13.38 -14.08 3.20
CA ILE A 53 12.49 -13.56 4.26
C ILE A 53 12.96 -14.08 5.63
N GLU A 54 13.22 -15.38 5.73
CA GLU A 54 13.70 -16.00 6.97
C GLU A 54 15.10 -15.51 7.36
N PHE A 55 16.00 -15.36 6.41
CA PHE A 55 17.33 -14.80 6.65
C PHE A 55 17.26 -13.40 7.30
N TYR A 56 16.47 -12.49 6.72
CA TYR A 56 16.31 -11.14 7.24
C TYR A 56 15.55 -11.11 8.56
N TYR A 57 14.62 -12.04 8.78
CA TYR A 57 13.95 -12.23 10.05
C TYR A 57 14.92 -12.60 11.17
N GLN A 58 15.77 -13.62 10.95
CA GLN A 58 16.79 -14.06 11.90
C GLN A 58 17.80 -12.94 12.19
N GLN A 59 18.23 -12.22 11.15
CA GLN A 59 19.12 -11.07 11.31
C GLN A 59 18.49 -9.96 12.15
N GLY A 60 17.18 -9.73 12.00
CA GLY A 60 16.40 -8.85 12.85
C GLY A 60 16.47 -9.28 14.32
N ILE A 61 16.23 -10.57 14.62
CA ILE A 61 16.29 -11.11 16.00
C ILE A 61 17.64 -10.83 16.63
N VAL A 62 18.74 -11.12 15.92
CA VAL A 62 20.09 -10.88 16.41
C VAL A 62 20.31 -9.40 16.70
N ALA A 63 19.95 -8.51 15.77
CA ALA A 63 20.08 -7.07 15.96
C ALA A 63 19.24 -6.54 17.13
N GLY A 64 18.04 -7.11 17.36
CA GLY A 64 17.16 -6.79 18.48
C GLY A 64 17.80 -7.16 19.82
N ARG A 65 18.31 -8.39 19.94
CA ARG A 65 19.02 -8.86 21.14
C ARG A 65 20.27 -8.01 21.42
N GLU A 66 21.00 -7.64 20.38
CA GLU A 66 22.20 -6.80 20.49
C GLU A 66 21.88 -5.33 20.74
N GLY A 67 20.63 -4.88 20.58
CA GLY A 67 20.23 -3.48 20.73
C GLY A 67 20.81 -2.57 19.64
N ARG A 68 20.89 -3.05 18.39
CA ARG A 68 21.43 -2.32 17.24
C ARG A 68 20.31 -1.84 16.29
N PRO A 69 19.64 -0.70 16.59
CA PRO A 69 18.47 -0.24 15.83
C PRO A 69 18.79 0.17 14.38
N ASN A 70 20.04 0.52 14.09
CA ASN A 70 20.47 0.99 12.77
C ASN A 70 21.14 -0.11 11.92
N ALA A 71 21.08 -1.38 12.34
CA ALA A 71 21.71 -2.51 11.64
C ALA A 71 20.86 -3.09 10.50
N MET A 72 19.76 -2.43 10.10
CA MET A 72 18.93 -2.91 9.00
C MET A 72 19.70 -2.78 7.66
N PRO A 73 19.88 -3.87 6.90
CA PRO A 73 20.57 -3.82 5.61
C PRO A 73 19.77 -3.06 4.56
N ASP A 74 20.46 -2.48 3.58
CA ASP A 74 19.83 -1.61 2.57
C ASP A 74 18.84 -2.37 1.67
N GLU A 75 19.12 -3.63 1.33
CA GLU A 75 18.17 -4.52 0.64
C GLU A 75 16.83 -4.65 1.41
N ALA A 76 16.90 -4.71 2.74
CA ALA A 76 15.71 -4.75 3.59
C ALA A 76 15.02 -3.39 3.70
N LYS A 77 15.72 -2.27 3.48
CA LYS A 77 15.09 -0.93 3.42
C LYS A 77 14.31 -0.73 2.13
N GLU A 78 14.83 -1.24 1.01
CA GLU A 78 14.23 -1.09 -0.32
C GLU A 78 13.07 -2.06 -0.56
N ASN A 79 13.16 -3.31 -0.07
CA ASN A 79 12.10 -4.29 -0.23
C ASN A 79 11.14 -4.28 0.98
N PRO A 80 9.87 -3.87 0.82
CA PRO A 80 8.92 -3.76 1.93
C PRO A 80 8.63 -5.09 2.63
N VAL A 81 8.74 -6.23 1.92
CA VAL A 81 8.55 -7.57 2.49
C VAL A 81 9.71 -7.91 3.43
N LEU A 82 10.95 -7.69 2.98
CA LEU A 82 12.15 -7.92 3.79
C LEU A 82 12.21 -6.96 4.99
N ARG A 83 11.82 -5.69 4.77
CA ARG A 83 11.69 -4.69 5.84
C ARG A 83 10.78 -5.17 6.96
N LYS A 84 9.62 -5.71 6.59
CA LYS A 84 8.62 -6.21 7.52
C LYS A 84 9.14 -7.43 8.27
N ALA A 85 9.82 -8.35 7.59
CA ALA A 85 10.43 -9.53 8.19
C ALA A 85 11.49 -9.14 9.23
N TYR A 86 12.47 -8.31 8.85
CA TYR A 86 13.51 -7.83 9.76
C TYR A 86 12.93 -7.10 10.97
N SER A 87 11.97 -6.19 10.75
CA SER A 87 11.36 -5.41 11.84
C SER A 87 10.61 -6.31 12.84
N LYS A 88 9.97 -7.37 12.36
CA LYS A 88 9.31 -8.36 13.21
C LYS A 88 10.34 -9.13 14.05
N GLY A 89 11.43 -9.59 13.42
CA GLY A 89 12.53 -10.25 14.11
C GLY A 89 13.18 -9.36 15.17
N TYR A 90 13.43 -8.09 14.85
CA TYR A 90 14.03 -7.11 15.77
C TYR A 90 13.22 -6.92 17.04
N ARG A 91 11.89 -6.78 16.93
CA ARG A 91 11.00 -6.69 18.11
C ARG A 91 11.09 -7.93 18.97
N GLN A 92 11.00 -9.12 18.37
CA GLN A 92 11.14 -10.37 19.11
C GLN A 92 12.51 -10.49 19.78
N GLY A 93 13.58 -10.02 19.13
CA GLY A 93 14.92 -10.01 19.72
C GLY A 93 15.03 -9.11 20.95
N ILE A 94 14.35 -7.96 20.95
CA ILE A 94 14.25 -7.08 22.12
C ILE A 94 13.47 -7.78 23.23
N ASP A 95 12.27 -8.29 22.92
CA ASP A 95 11.41 -8.94 23.93
C ASP A 95 12.13 -10.11 24.62
N GLN A 96 12.96 -10.86 23.89
CA GLN A 96 13.75 -11.97 24.43
C GLN A 96 14.95 -11.53 25.26
N LYS A 97 15.43 -10.29 25.09
CA LYS A 97 16.52 -9.73 25.91
C LYS A 97 16.00 -9.23 27.26
N GLU A 98 14.74 -8.83 27.30
CA GLU A 98 14.09 -8.28 28.51
C GLU A 98 13.50 -9.37 29.43
N GLN A 99 13.51 -10.64 29.00
CA GLN A 99 13.19 -11.82 29.81
C GLN A 99 14.44 -12.42 30.46
#